data_AF-A0AAD0YMS7-F1
#
_entry.id   AF-A0AAD0YMS7-F1
#
_cell.length_a   1.000
_cell.length_b   1.000
_cell.length_c   1.000
_cell.angle_alpha   90.00
_cell.angle_beta   90.00
_cell.angle_gamma   90.00
#
_symmetry.space_group_name_H-M   'P 1'
#
loop_
_entity.id
_entity.type
_entity.pdbx_description
1 polymer ?
#
loop_
_entity_poly.entity_id
_entity_poly.type
_entity_poly.pdbx_seq_one_letter_code
_entity_poly.pdbx_strand_id
1 'polypeptide(L)'
;MNNCMVMAKEFVAYESVVIDLKSSGVANRLNSLIFKNQRGKSAQFLWQPDNIQKRGYFKEVINDLGVKIAHYDGFLTVTNGGGQQYLEAEVKM
;
A
#
# COMPACT_ATOMS: atom_id res chain seq x y z
N MET A 1 0.66 16.92 8.35
CA MET A 1 1.10 15.66 7.71
C MET A 1 0.31 15.50 6.43
N ASN A 2 0.97 15.29 5.30
CA ASN A 2 0.31 15.16 4.01
C ASN A 2 0.09 13.66 3.72
N ASN A 3 -1.16 13.23 3.67
CA ASN A 3 -1.52 11.90 3.18
C ASN A 3 -1.93 12.04 1.71
N CYS A 4 -1.51 11.11 0.87
CA CYS A 4 -1.97 11.02 -0.52
C CYS A 4 -2.71 9.70 -0.71
N MET A 5 -3.98 9.79 -1.11
CA MET A 5 -4.74 8.62 -1.52
C MET A 5 -4.22 8.14 -2.87
N VAL A 6 -3.82 6.88 -2.95
CA VAL A 6 -3.23 6.28 -4.17
C VAL A 6 -4.14 5.23 -4.80
N MET A 7 -5.20 4.81 -4.10
CA MET A 7 -6.16 3.83 -4.57
C MET A 7 -7.44 3.87 -3.73
N ALA A 8 -8.58 3.72 -4.38
CA ALA A 8 -9.88 3.46 -3.76
C ALA A 8 -10.69 2.56 -4.70
N LYS A 9 -10.98 1.32 -4.31
CA LYS A 9 -11.61 0.34 -5.20
C LYS A 9 -12.27 -0.81 -4.41
N GLU A 10 -13.32 -1.40 -5.00
CA GLU A 10 -13.76 -2.75 -4.63
C GLU A 10 -12.83 -3.83 -5.20
N PHE A 11 -12.47 -4.78 -4.34
CA PHE A 11 -11.72 -5.97 -4.71
C PHE A 11 -12.61 -7.20 -4.58
N VAL A 12 -12.55 -8.10 -5.57
CA VAL A 12 -12.97 -9.49 -5.39
C VAL A 12 -11.85 -10.32 -4.73
N ALA A 13 -12.13 -11.59 -4.45
CA ALA A 13 -11.15 -12.45 -3.79
C ALA A 13 -9.92 -12.70 -4.67
N TYR A 14 -8.73 -12.53 -4.08
CA TYR A 14 -7.43 -12.70 -4.75
C TYR A 14 -7.18 -11.75 -5.93
N GLU A 15 -8.02 -10.73 -6.10
CA GLU A 15 -7.79 -9.69 -7.10
C GLU A 15 -6.52 -8.89 -6.76
N SER A 16 -5.78 -8.55 -7.80
CA SER A 16 -4.59 -7.71 -7.70
C SER A 16 -4.76 -6.44 -8.53
N VAL A 17 -4.19 -5.35 -8.04
CA VAL A 17 -4.05 -4.09 -8.79
C VAL A 17 -2.63 -3.59 -8.70
N VAL A 18 -2.18 -2.91 -9.74
CA VAL A 18 -0.89 -2.22 -9.77
C VAL A 18 -1.13 -0.73 -9.64
N ILE A 19 -0.39 -0.10 -8.73
CA ILE A 19 -0.42 1.34 -8.46
C ILE A 19 0.94 1.91 -8.86
N ASP A 20 0.93 2.98 -9.64
CA ASP A 20 2.12 3.73 -10.01
C ASP A 20 2.40 4.83 -8.97
N LEU A 21 3.42 4.62 -8.12
CA LEU A 21 3.85 5.60 -7.12
C LEU A 21 4.82 6.65 -7.70
N LYS A 22 5.41 6.40 -8.87
CA LYS A 22 6.32 7.35 -9.54
C LYS A 22 5.53 8.49 -10.14
N SER A 23 4.50 8.17 -10.93
CA SER A 23 3.66 9.18 -11.59
C SER A 23 2.83 10.01 -10.61
N SER A 24 2.57 9.50 -9.40
CA SER A 24 1.93 10.26 -8.33
C SER A 24 2.88 11.24 -7.61
N GLY A 25 4.18 11.21 -7.90
CA GLY A 25 5.18 12.07 -7.27
C GLY A 25 5.53 11.70 -5.82
N VAL A 26 5.04 10.56 -5.33
CA VAL A 26 5.17 10.14 -3.91
C VAL A 26 6.32 9.17 -3.68
N ALA A 27 6.85 8.53 -4.74
CA ALA A 27 7.88 7.50 -4.64
C ALA A 27 9.11 7.87 -3.78
N ASN A 28 9.49 9.15 -3.72
CA ASN A 28 10.66 9.63 -2.96
C ASN A 28 10.33 10.07 -1.51
N ARG A 29 9.06 9.98 -1.09
CA ARG A 29 8.58 10.45 0.23
C ARG A 29 7.74 9.38 0.92
N LEU A 30 8.12 8.12 0.81
CA LEU A 30 7.37 7.01 1.41
C LEU A 30 7.73 6.89 2.90
N ASN A 31 6.79 7.15 3.81
CA ASN A 31 6.95 6.83 5.24
C ASN A 31 6.13 5.59 5.61
N SER A 32 4.85 5.59 5.26
CA SER A 32 3.98 4.45 5.49
C SER A 32 2.87 4.34 4.46
N LEU A 33 2.37 3.12 4.29
CA LEU A 33 1.25 2.78 3.45
C LEU A 33 0.16 2.18 4.35
N ILE A 34 -1.04 2.76 4.28
CA ILE A 34 -2.16 2.38 5.13
C ILE A 34 -3.33 2.03 4.22
N PHE A 35 -3.84 0.82 4.39
CA PHE A 35 -5.08 0.36 3.82
C PHE A 35 -6.20 0.42 4.85
N LYS A 36 -7.38 0.84 4.44
CA LYS A 36 -8.60 0.83 5.26
C LYS A 36 -9.73 0.21 4.47
N ASN A 37 -10.65 -0.45 5.16
CA ASN A 37 -11.93 -0.85 4.59
C ASN A 37 -13.09 -0.12 5.27
N GLN A 38 -14.29 -0.28 4.72
CA GLN A 38 -15.53 0.32 5.28
C GLN A 38 -15.91 -0.23 6.66
N ARG A 39 -15.31 -1.36 7.09
CA ARG A 39 -15.57 -2.01 8.38
C ARG A 39 -14.62 -1.51 9.49
N GLY A 40 -13.84 -0.47 9.21
CA GLY A 40 -12.90 0.12 10.17
C GLY A 40 -11.64 -0.72 10.44
N LYS A 41 -11.42 -1.81 9.68
CA LYS A 41 -10.19 -2.59 9.74
C LYS A 41 -9.11 -1.92 8.90
N SER A 42 -7.84 -2.18 9.25
CA SER A 42 -6.70 -1.60 8.55
C SER A 42 -5.55 -2.59 8.34
N ALA A 43 -4.75 -2.31 7.33
CA ALA A 43 -3.42 -2.90 7.18
C ALA A 43 -2.41 -1.76 7.04
N GLN A 44 -1.33 -1.82 7.80
CA GLN A 44 -0.30 -0.80 7.83
C GLN A 44 1.06 -1.42 7.50
N PHE A 45 1.76 -0.76 6.59
CA PHE A 45 3.10 -1.11 6.19
C PHE A 45 4.02 0.10 6.34
N LEU A 46 5.18 -0.08 6.96
CA LEU A 46 6.17 0.98 7.14
C LEU A 46 7.26 0.87 6.08
N TRP A 47 7.63 1.99 5.50
CA TRP A 47 8.77 2.04 4.59
C TRP A 47 10.06 1.76 5.36
N GLN A 48 10.86 0.85 4.84
CA GLN A 48 12.20 0.53 5.33
C GLN A 48 13.19 0.95 4.24
N PRO A 49 13.89 2.09 4.41
CA PRO A 49 14.89 2.53 3.45
C PRO A 49 16.10 1.58 3.46
N ASP A 50 16.53 1.18 2.27
CA ASP A 50 17.84 0.59 2.03
C ASP A 50 18.80 1.71 1.62
N ASN A 51 19.58 2.15 2.60
CA ASN A 51 20.55 3.25 2.46
C ASN A 51 21.70 2.91 1.50
N ILE A 52 21.90 1.63 1.14
CA ILE A 52 22.98 1.20 0.25
C ILE A 52 22.53 1.29 -1.20
N GLN A 53 21.29 0.92 -1.51
CA GLN A 53 20.80 0.83 -2.90
C GLN A 53 19.91 1.99 -3.35
N LYS A 54 19.71 3.04 -2.53
CA LYS A 54 18.67 4.08 -2.75
C LYS A 54 17.30 3.45 -3.08
N ARG A 55 17.01 2.35 -2.40
CA ARG A 55 15.78 1.56 -2.55
C ARG A 55 15.14 1.39 -1.18
N GLY A 56 14.07 0.62 -1.11
CA GLY A 56 13.49 0.20 0.15
C GLY A 56 12.33 -0.73 -0.10
N TYR A 57 11.77 -1.24 0.99
CA TYR A 57 10.63 -2.12 0.97
C TYR A 57 9.65 -1.73 2.05
N PHE A 58 8.40 -2.11 1.85
CA PHE A 58 7.38 -1.97 2.88
C PHE A 58 7.40 -3.18 3.80
N LYS A 59 7.61 -2.95 5.10
CA LYS A 59 7.50 -3.96 6.13
C LYS A 59 6.09 -3.93 6.72
N GLU A 60 5.43 -5.09 6.72
CA GLU A 60 4.13 -5.26 7.36
C GLU A 60 4.25 -5.02 8.87
N VAL A 61 3.31 -4.26 9.44
CA VAL A 61 3.22 -3.99 10.88
C VAL A 61 1.90 -4.51 11.45
N ILE A 62 0.78 -4.20 10.80
CA ILE A 62 -0.56 -4.69 11.13
C ILE A 62 -1.24 -5.09 9.82
N ASN A 63 -1.99 -6.19 9.81
CA ASN A 63 -2.69 -6.62 8.61
C ASN A 63 -4.00 -7.38 8.91
N ASP A 64 -4.98 -6.66 9.47
CA ASP A 64 -6.28 -7.23 9.80
C ASP A 64 -7.18 -7.45 8.57
N LEU A 65 -6.72 -6.98 7.41
CA LEU A 65 -7.40 -7.05 6.11
C LEU A 65 -6.95 -8.25 5.27
N GLY A 66 -5.82 -8.88 5.62
CA GLY A 66 -5.19 -9.92 4.81
C GLY A 66 -4.63 -9.42 3.47
N VAL A 67 -4.32 -8.13 3.35
CA VAL A 67 -3.78 -7.54 2.10
C VAL A 67 -2.32 -7.90 1.95
N LYS A 68 -1.90 -8.32 0.77
CA LYS A 68 -0.49 -8.51 0.44
C LYS A 68 -0.02 -7.39 -0.47
N ILE A 69 1.21 -6.95 -0.29
CA ILE A 69 1.83 -5.97 -1.17
C ILE A 69 3.17 -6.46 -1.70
N ALA A 70 3.46 -6.08 -2.93
CA ALA A 70 4.79 -6.19 -3.51
C ALA A 70 5.19 -4.82 -4.05
N HIS A 71 6.36 -4.32 -3.65
CA HIS A 71 6.91 -3.07 -4.14
C HIS A 71 8.09 -3.35 -5.06
N TYR A 72 8.03 -2.86 -6.29
CA TYR A 72 9.10 -3.00 -7.26
C TYR A 72 9.25 -1.69 -8.04
N ASP A 73 10.43 -1.06 -7.91
CA ASP A 73 10.83 0.12 -8.69
C ASP A 73 9.73 1.20 -8.79
N GLY A 74 9.14 1.58 -7.66
CA GLY A 74 8.11 2.62 -7.59
C GLY A 74 6.72 2.20 -8.07
N PHE A 75 6.53 0.92 -8.39
CA PHE A 75 5.22 0.32 -8.56
C PHE A 75 4.86 -0.50 -7.32
N LEU A 76 3.59 -0.44 -6.95
CA LEU A 76 3.04 -1.18 -5.83
C LEU A 76 1.95 -2.12 -6.35
N THR A 77 2.18 -3.42 -6.28
CA THR A 77 1.14 -4.42 -6.51
C THR A 77 0.45 -4.69 -5.18
N VAL A 78 -0.87 -4.55 -5.16
CA VAL A 78 -1.71 -4.82 -4.00
C VAL A 78 -2.59 -6.01 -4.35
N THR A 79 -2.57 -7.05 -3.52
CA THR A 79 -3.39 -8.25 -3.68
C THR A 79 -4.31 -8.42 -2.48
N ASN A 80 -5.60 -8.55 -2.74
CA ASN A 80 -6.58 -8.86 -1.70
C ASN A 80 -6.44 -10.33 -1.25
N GLY A 81 -6.11 -10.61 0.00
CA GLY A 81 -5.91 -11.99 0.46
C GLY A 81 -7.18 -12.75 0.85
N GLY A 82 -8.36 -12.13 0.82
CA GLY A 82 -9.63 -12.74 1.26
C GLY A 82 -10.82 -12.39 0.39
N GLY A 83 -12.05 -12.53 0.91
CA GLY A 83 -13.31 -12.26 0.19
C GLY A 83 -13.47 -10.81 -0.32
N GLN A 84 -14.63 -10.53 -0.93
CA GLN A 84 -14.90 -9.20 -1.49
C GLN A 84 -14.83 -8.11 -0.41
N GLN A 85 -14.07 -7.05 -0.68
CA GLN A 85 -13.99 -5.88 0.20
C GLN A 85 -13.61 -4.61 -0.56
N TYR A 86 -14.15 -3.48 -0.13
CA TYR A 86 -13.71 -2.16 -0.55
C TYR A 86 -12.47 -1.74 0.23
N LEU A 87 -11.45 -1.28 -0.49
CA LEU A 87 -10.17 -0.86 0.08
C LEU A 87 -9.82 0.55 -0.39
N GLU A 88 -9.36 1.36 0.56
CA GLU A 88 -8.69 2.64 0.31
C GLU A 88 -7.24 2.54 0.76
N ALA A 89 -6.31 2.97 -0.08
CA ALA A 89 -4.89 3.02 0.23
C ALA A 89 -4.40 4.47 0.28
N GLU A 90 -3.76 4.82 1.39
CA GLU A 90 -3.13 6.11 1.62
C GLU A 90 -1.63 5.93 1.84
N VAL A 91 -0.82 6.76 1.19
CA VAL A 91 0.60 6.91 1.48
C VAL A 91 0.78 8.13 2.38
N LYS A 92 1.47 7.94 3.51
CA LYS A 92 1.94 9.04 4.37
C LYS A 92 3.32 9.47 3.95
N MET A 93 3.48 10.79 3.75
CA MET A 93 4.74 11.47 3.42
C MET A 93 5.39 12.15 4.61
#